data_AF-A0A9D2GFU4-F1
#
_entry.id   AF-A0A9D2GFU4-F1
#
_cell.length_a   1.000
_cell.length_b   1.000
_cell.length_c   1.000
_cell.angle_alpha   90.00
_cell.angle_beta   90.00
_cell.angle_gamma   90.00
#
_symmetry.space_group_name_H-M   'P 1'
#
loop_
_entity.id
_entity.type
_entity.pdbx_description
1 polymer ?
#
loop_
_entity_poly.entity_id
_entity_poly.type
_entity_poly.pdbx_seq_one_letter_code
_entity_poly.pdbx_strand_id
1 'polypeptide(L)'
;MPTVSVSGSVTSPTGEQVFLTSGSVTISVNLSDVSYANGASIAINVAEAGSTHFFGYDIYFVQSATFSEAIPVSSLGLSPGAWQLSVLVTDYYDNTTESLTNITVVAYNTPQITSWSGYRCNSTGTEDPAGTYVKVLASVTSYGTATITAKAKVKGTSTYVKTTTIPNNTETILSGFDSSSTYIFEAVATDDYGGTMTRSFEIGTQPVPIDFLAGGKGVAIGKVAETEELFDCAWPIKASSIDLDEPIPVESGGTNKSSWTTYRLIYPSSTTAFTQLAHPSTAGSFLRQGTSGAPYWTSPDDVRGVIRSVLRYARTSNQSMTSSSATKISLTSRTEIDDSGILAVSSNGIKVSKTGYYNISAQIIFSA
;
A
#
# COMPACT_ATOMS: atom_id res chain seq x y z
N MET A 1 49.64 -2.40 34.74
CA MET A 1 48.79 -1.99 33.60
C MET A 1 47.36 -2.27 34.02
N PRO A 2 46.44 -1.30 33.92
CA PRO A 2 45.04 -1.53 34.28
C PRO A 2 44.50 -2.70 33.45
N THR A 3 43.93 -3.70 34.13
CA THR A 3 43.31 -4.84 33.44
C THR A 3 41.85 -4.50 33.19
N VAL A 4 41.53 -4.05 31.98
CA VAL A 4 40.15 -3.77 31.57
C VAL A 4 39.51 -5.08 31.15
N SER A 5 38.60 -5.60 31.98
CA SER A 5 37.70 -6.69 31.58
C SER A 5 36.34 -6.09 31.28
N VAL A 6 36.04 -5.88 30.00
CA VAL A 6 34.67 -5.64 29.56
C VAL A 6 33.97 -6.99 29.61
N SER A 7 33.29 -7.27 30.73
CA SER A 7 32.29 -8.33 30.77
C SER A 7 30.95 -7.71 30.40
N GLY A 8 30.69 -7.64 29.09
CA GLY A 8 29.35 -7.36 28.60
C GLY A 8 28.49 -8.60 28.81
N SER A 9 27.69 -8.65 29.87
CA SER A 9 26.48 -9.46 29.82
C SER A 9 25.34 -8.55 29.35
N VAL A 10 24.96 -8.71 28.08
CA VAL A 10 23.72 -8.13 27.56
C VAL A 10 22.60 -8.99 28.11
N THR A 11 21.98 -8.54 29.20
CA THR A 11 20.75 -9.14 29.70
C THR A 11 19.58 -8.65 28.85
N SER A 12 19.46 -9.24 27.67
CA SER A 12 18.12 -9.54 27.15
C SER A 12 17.55 -10.65 28.05
N PRO A 13 16.26 -10.63 28.42
CA PRO A 13 15.61 -11.74 29.13
C PRO A 13 15.81 -13.11 28.45
N THR A 14 16.31 -13.16 27.21
CA THR A 14 16.52 -14.39 26.43
C THR A 14 17.84 -14.45 25.63
N GLY A 15 18.84 -13.58 25.89
CA GLY A 15 20.16 -13.64 25.27
C GLY A 15 20.42 -12.68 24.10
N GLU A 16 21.64 -12.12 24.10
CA GLU A 16 22.46 -11.52 23.01
C GLU A 16 21.93 -10.49 22.00
N GLN A 17 20.64 -10.13 21.98
CA GLN A 17 20.13 -9.10 21.04
C GLN A 17 19.67 -7.81 21.74
N VAL A 18 19.96 -6.68 21.09
CA VAL A 18 19.65 -5.33 21.56
C VAL A 18 18.66 -4.65 20.60
N PHE A 19 17.53 -4.16 21.12
CA PHE A 19 16.50 -3.47 20.35
C PHE A 19 16.59 -1.94 20.50
N LEU A 20 16.31 -1.22 19.41
CA LEU A 20 16.46 0.23 19.27
C LEU A 20 15.67 1.07 20.30
N THR A 21 14.58 0.54 20.83
CA THR A 21 13.59 1.30 21.62
C THR A 21 13.62 1.01 23.12
N SER A 22 14.39 0.03 23.58
CA SER A 22 14.23 -0.52 24.93
C SER A 22 15.40 -1.31 25.50
N GLY A 23 16.49 -1.51 24.73
CA GLY A 23 17.70 -2.16 25.24
C GLY A 23 18.60 -1.19 26.01
N SER A 24 19.39 -1.72 26.95
CA SER A 24 20.50 -1.00 27.56
C SER A 24 21.80 -1.80 27.42
N VAL A 25 22.89 -1.11 27.08
CA VAL A 25 24.23 -1.71 27.12
C VAL A 25 24.77 -1.50 28.53
N THR A 26 25.11 -2.60 29.22
CA THR A 26 25.74 -2.53 30.55
C THR A 26 27.25 -2.59 30.39
N ILE A 27 27.95 -1.61 30.95
CA ILE A 27 29.40 -1.49 30.86
C ILE A 27 29.97 -1.68 32.25
N SER A 28 30.73 -2.75 32.43
CA SER A 28 31.43 -3.06 33.68
C SER A 28 32.91 -2.80 33.51
N VAL A 29 33.48 -1.94 34.36
CA VAL A 29 34.93 -1.66 34.37
C VAL A 29 35.47 -1.88 35.78
N ASN A 30 36.48 -2.75 35.88
CA ASN A 30 37.21 -2.99 37.14
C ASN A 30 38.50 -2.16 37.13
N LEU A 31 38.64 -1.25 38.10
CA LEU A 31 39.72 -0.27 38.15
C LEU A 31 40.72 -0.56 39.28
N SER A 32 40.98 -1.85 39.57
CA SER A 32 41.81 -2.29 40.71
C SER A 32 43.22 -1.70 40.76
N ASP A 33 43.77 -1.24 39.63
CA ASP A 33 45.12 -0.69 39.52
C ASP A 33 45.17 0.80 39.14
N VAL A 34 44.03 1.52 39.13
CA VAL A 34 43.97 2.95 38.79
C VAL A 34 44.06 3.80 40.07
N SER A 35 45.21 4.43 40.32
CA SER A 35 45.49 5.19 41.55
C SER A 35 44.92 6.62 41.54
N TYR A 36 44.59 7.14 42.74
CA TYR A 36 43.81 8.35 43.04
C TYR A 36 44.40 9.70 42.59
N ALA A 37 43.62 10.48 41.83
CA ALA A 37 43.19 11.87 42.08
C ALA A 37 42.39 12.35 40.85
N ASN A 38 41.59 13.41 41.00
CA ASN A 38 40.69 13.99 39.99
C ASN A 38 41.37 14.08 38.59
N GLY A 39 40.98 13.23 37.62
CA GLY A 39 41.57 13.28 36.27
C GLY A 39 41.53 12.01 35.39
N ALA A 40 41.23 10.82 35.90
CA ALA A 40 41.07 9.63 35.05
C ALA A 40 39.77 9.69 34.24
N SER A 41 39.82 9.27 32.97
CA SER A 41 38.68 9.27 32.05
C SER A 41 38.44 7.90 31.44
N ILE A 42 37.17 7.63 31.16
CA ILE A 42 36.76 6.51 30.30
C ILE A 42 36.07 7.12 29.09
N ALA A 43 36.60 6.80 27.92
CA ALA A 43 36.01 7.13 26.64
C ALA A 43 35.38 5.86 26.06
N ILE A 44 34.17 6.01 25.54
CA ILE A 44 33.44 4.89 24.97
C ILE A 44 33.03 5.26 23.56
N ASN A 45 33.44 4.41 22.63
CA ASN A 45 33.21 4.57 21.21
C ASN A 45 32.37 3.41 20.70
N VAL A 46 31.34 3.71 19.90
CA VAL A 46 30.56 2.71 19.20
C VAL A 46 30.71 2.95 17.70
N ALA A 47 31.16 1.94 16.97
CA ALA A 47 31.35 2.02 15.52
C ALA A 47 30.73 0.79 14.83
N GLU A 48 30.33 0.94 13.57
CA GLU A 48 30.00 -0.22 12.74
C GLU A 48 31.23 -1.13 12.63
N ALA A 49 31.02 -2.45 12.74
CA ALA A 49 32.13 -3.39 12.68
C ALA A 49 32.92 -3.24 11.36
N GLY A 50 34.20 -2.85 11.46
CA GLY A 50 35.09 -2.64 10.31
C GLY A 50 35.17 -1.19 9.79
N SER A 51 34.48 -0.24 10.43
CA SER A 51 34.53 1.20 10.10
C SER A 51 35.08 2.03 11.28
N THR A 52 35.70 3.18 10.99
CA THR A 52 36.17 4.14 12.02
C THR A 52 35.23 5.35 12.08
N HIS A 53 34.08 5.20 12.76
CA HIS A 53 33.21 6.36 13.07
C HIS A 53 33.12 6.53 14.59
N PHE A 54 33.24 7.79 15.05
CA PHE A 54 33.32 8.16 16.46
C PHE A 54 31.98 8.73 16.96
N PHE A 55 31.38 8.07 17.95
CA PHE A 55 30.34 8.63 18.81
C PHE A 55 30.86 8.57 20.24
N GLY A 56 31.29 9.70 20.80
CA GLY A 56 32.03 9.76 22.06
C GLY A 56 31.21 10.34 23.21
N TYR A 57 31.39 9.73 24.39
CA TYR A 57 31.07 10.34 25.68
C TYR A 57 32.22 10.05 26.66
N ASP A 58 32.57 11.05 27.47
CA ASP A 58 33.62 10.96 28.48
C ASP A 58 32.99 10.86 29.88
N ILE A 59 33.38 9.84 30.64
CA ILE A 59 33.02 9.71 32.05
C ILE A 59 34.28 9.99 32.89
N TYR A 60 34.17 10.91 33.84
CA TYR A 60 35.26 11.26 34.76
C TYR A 60 35.06 10.57 36.11
N PHE A 61 36.14 10.01 36.67
CA PHE A 61 36.07 9.25 37.93
C PHE A 61 36.68 10.00 39.11
N VAL A 62 36.09 9.78 40.28
CA VAL A 62 36.71 10.02 41.58
C VAL A 62 36.64 8.70 42.34
N GLN A 63 37.80 8.12 42.69
CA GLN A 63 37.98 6.97 43.59
C GLN A 63 37.83 5.53 43.02
N SER A 64 38.65 4.61 43.55
CA SER A 64 38.80 3.19 43.16
C SER A 64 37.58 2.33 43.49
N ALA A 65 36.77 1.96 42.50
CA ALA A 65 35.68 0.99 42.64
C ALA A 65 35.31 0.34 41.28
N THR A 66 34.58 -0.78 41.33
CA THR A 66 33.91 -1.37 40.16
C THR A 66 32.72 -0.48 39.76
N PHE A 67 32.65 -0.09 38.50
CA PHE A 67 31.54 0.70 37.97
C PHE A 67 30.68 -0.14 37.03
N SER A 68 29.35 -0.05 37.17
CA SER A 68 28.36 -0.69 36.31
C SER A 68 27.26 0.31 36.01
N GLU A 69 27.21 0.78 34.76
CA GLU A 69 26.16 1.68 34.28
C GLU A 69 25.47 1.11 33.05
N ALA A 70 24.17 1.33 32.98
CA ALA A 70 23.32 0.92 31.87
C ALA A 70 23.02 2.13 31.00
N ILE A 71 23.41 2.07 29.72
CA ILE A 71 23.22 3.17 28.77
C ILE A 71 22.09 2.81 27.80
N PRO A 72 21.04 3.65 27.68
CA PRO A 72 19.94 3.39 26.75
C PRO A 72 20.43 3.38 25.31
N VAL A 73 20.07 2.35 24.54
CA VAL A 73 20.50 2.20 23.14
C VAL A 73 19.98 3.33 22.25
N SER A 74 18.82 3.89 22.59
CA SER A 74 18.25 5.07 21.93
C SER A 74 19.14 6.32 22.02
N SER A 75 20.00 6.42 23.06
CA SER A 75 20.97 7.51 23.20
C SER A 75 22.24 7.33 22.36
N LEU A 76 22.48 6.11 21.87
CA LEU A 76 23.67 5.76 21.09
C LEU A 76 23.48 5.92 19.57
N GLY A 77 22.27 6.22 19.10
CA GLY A 77 21.99 6.47 17.67
C GLY A 77 22.26 5.28 16.74
N LEU A 78 22.30 4.06 17.27
CA LEU A 78 22.64 2.85 16.50
C LEU A 78 21.52 2.50 15.52
N SER A 79 21.88 1.94 14.37
CA SER A 79 20.94 1.34 13.41
C SER A 79 21.02 -0.20 13.48
N PRO A 80 20.05 -0.94 12.90
CA PRO A 80 20.11 -2.40 12.87
C PRO A 80 21.39 -2.88 12.15
N GLY A 81 22.17 -3.73 12.81
CA GLY A 81 23.45 -4.19 12.30
C GLY A 81 24.41 -4.69 13.37
N ALA A 82 25.62 -5.07 12.94
CA ALA A 82 26.71 -5.46 13.81
C ALA A 82 27.58 -4.23 14.15
N TRP A 83 27.81 -4.02 15.44
CA TRP A 83 28.56 -2.90 15.97
C TRP A 83 29.69 -3.41 16.86
N GLN A 84 30.76 -2.64 16.94
CA GLN A 84 31.85 -2.86 17.87
C GLN A 84 31.85 -1.72 18.89
N LEU A 85 31.78 -2.11 20.16
CA LEU A 85 31.97 -1.25 21.31
C LEU A 85 33.45 -1.26 21.69
N SER A 86 34.06 -0.09 21.70
CA SER A 86 35.40 0.14 22.22
C SER A 86 35.31 0.93 23.53
N VAL A 87 35.95 0.41 24.56
CA VAL A 87 36.09 1.08 25.86
C VAL A 87 37.58 1.36 26.05
N LEU A 88 37.94 2.65 26.04
CA LEU A 88 39.28 3.12 26.30
C LEU A 88 39.33 3.72 27.71
N VAL A 89 40.22 3.18 28.54
CA VAL A 89 40.47 3.70 29.88
C VAL A 89 41.81 4.43 29.87
N THR A 90 41.81 5.68 30.32
CA THR A 90 43.01 6.50 30.47
C THR A 90 43.27 6.71 31.95
N ASP A 91 44.44 6.29 32.42
CA ASP A 91 44.89 6.62 33.77
C ASP A 91 45.38 8.07 33.87
N TYR A 92 45.62 8.52 35.09
CA TYR A 92 46.10 9.88 35.36
C TYR A 92 47.50 10.22 34.81
N TYR A 93 48.26 9.22 34.37
CA TYR A 93 49.56 9.39 33.72
C TYR A 93 49.44 9.32 32.19
N ASP A 94 48.22 9.46 31.66
CA ASP A 94 47.90 9.35 30.24
C ASP A 94 48.21 7.96 29.64
N ASN A 95 48.37 6.91 30.47
CA ASN A 95 48.45 5.55 29.95
C ASN A 95 47.05 5.07 29.59
N THR A 96 46.92 4.48 28.40
CA THR A 96 45.63 4.00 27.90
C THR A 96 45.55 2.48 27.82
N THR A 97 44.36 1.93 27.98
CA THR A 97 44.06 0.51 27.72
C THR A 97 42.69 0.39 27.08
N GLU A 98 42.63 -0.30 25.94
CA GLU A 98 41.41 -0.48 25.15
C GLU A 98 40.87 -1.91 25.28
N SER A 99 39.54 -2.04 25.33
CA SER A 99 38.84 -3.32 25.24
C SER A 99 37.72 -3.24 24.22
N LEU A 100 37.61 -4.27 23.37
CA LEU A 100 36.64 -4.35 22.28
C LEU A 100 35.61 -5.45 22.57
N THR A 101 34.34 -5.17 22.29
CA THR A 101 33.23 -6.14 22.35
C THR A 101 32.29 -5.93 21.18
N ASN A 102 31.84 -7.01 20.56
CA ASN A 102 30.86 -6.94 19.47
C ASN A 102 29.44 -6.98 20.04
N ILE A 103 28.55 -6.15 19.50
CA ILE A 103 27.11 -6.13 19.81
C ILE A 103 26.31 -6.22 18.51
N THR A 104 25.13 -6.82 18.57
CA THR A 104 24.19 -6.87 17.43
C THR A 104 22.92 -6.11 17.78
N VAL A 105 22.59 -5.12 16.96
CA VAL A 105 21.36 -4.33 17.07
C VAL A 105 20.37 -4.85 16.04
N VAL A 106 19.14 -5.16 16.47
CA VAL A 106 18.10 -5.70 15.58
C VAL A 106 16.97 -4.68 15.40
N ALA A 107 16.44 -4.63 14.18
CA ALA A 107 15.28 -3.80 13.87
C ALA A 107 14.09 -4.23 14.71
N TYR A 108 13.51 -3.28 15.43
CA TYR A 108 12.33 -3.50 16.24
C TYR A 108 11.07 -3.51 15.37
N ASN A 109 10.23 -4.54 15.51
CA ASN A 109 8.88 -4.58 14.94
C ASN A 109 7.86 -4.70 16.06
N THR A 110 6.76 -3.95 15.95
CA THR A 110 5.62 -4.06 16.87
C THR A 110 4.99 -5.45 16.83
N PRO A 111 4.29 -5.89 17.89
CA PRO A 111 3.67 -7.21 17.92
C PRO A 111 2.70 -7.37 16.75
N GLN A 112 2.55 -8.57 16.23
CA GLN A 112 1.64 -8.89 15.14
C GLN A 112 0.58 -9.86 15.63
N ILE A 113 -0.69 -9.52 15.43
CA ILE A 113 -1.82 -10.42 15.72
C ILE A 113 -2.12 -11.22 14.45
N THR A 114 -1.48 -12.39 14.32
CA THR A 114 -1.58 -13.26 13.14
C THR A 114 -2.95 -13.90 13.03
N SER A 115 -3.59 -14.21 14.16
CA SER A 115 -4.98 -14.68 14.22
C SER A 115 -5.74 -14.04 15.38
N TRP A 116 -7.00 -13.68 15.13
CA TRP A 116 -7.95 -13.24 16.15
C TRP A 116 -9.33 -13.71 15.71
N SER A 117 -9.92 -14.63 16.47
CA SER A 117 -11.21 -15.23 16.16
C SER A 117 -12.00 -15.52 17.43
N GLY A 118 -13.30 -15.74 17.25
CA GLY A 118 -14.18 -16.21 18.30
C GLY A 118 -15.56 -16.56 17.78
N TYR A 119 -16.35 -17.18 18.64
CA TYR A 119 -17.72 -17.59 18.38
C TYR A 119 -18.53 -17.63 19.67
N ARG A 120 -19.85 -17.53 19.55
CA ARG A 120 -20.76 -17.68 20.70
C ARG A 120 -20.75 -19.13 21.18
N CYS A 121 -20.78 -19.29 22.50
CA CYS A 121 -20.73 -20.59 23.15
C CYS A 121 -21.56 -20.61 24.42
N ASN A 122 -21.79 -21.80 24.94
CA ASN A 122 -22.33 -22.00 26.28
C ASN A 122 -21.23 -21.85 27.35
N SER A 123 -21.60 -22.01 28.63
CA SER A 123 -20.65 -21.88 29.76
C SER A 123 -19.49 -22.89 29.75
N THR A 124 -19.61 -24.00 29.02
CA THR A 124 -18.56 -25.03 28.88
C THR A 124 -17.71 -24.81 27.62
N GLY A 125 -17.97 -23.76 26.84
CA GLY A 125 -17.24 -23.46 25.61
C GLY A 125 -17.67 -24.28 24.40
N THR A 126 -18.80 -24.97 24.47
CA THR A 126 -19.38 -25.60 23.26
C THR A 126 -20.04 -24.52 22.43
N GLU A 127 -19.80 -24.52 21.13
CA GLU A 127 -20.40 -23.57 20.20
C GLU A 127 -21.93 -23.59 20.32
N ASP A 128 -22.50 -22.41 20.48
CA ASP A 128 -23.93 -22.18 20.66
C ASP A 128 -24.25 -20.77 20.14
N PRO A 129 -24.90 -20.63 18.98
CA PRO A 129 -25.26 -19.34 18.42
C PRO A 129 -26.18 -18.49 19.32
N ALA A 130 -26.92 -19.11 20.24
CA ALA A 130 -27.75 -18.41 21.24
C ALA A 130 -27.00 -18.19 22.58
N GLY A 131 -25.73 -18.58 22.64
CA GLY A 131 -24.91 -18.54 23.84
C GLY A 131 -24.64 -17.11 24.33
N THR A 132 -24.62 -16.96 25.66
CA THR A 132 -24.27 -15.72 26.39
C THR A 132 -22.78 -15.63 26.77
N TYR A 133 -21.98 -16.58 26.27
CA TYR A 133 -20.53 -16.62 26.38
C TYR A 133 -19.92 -16.52 24.98
N VAL A 134 -18.70 -16.01 24.89
CA VAL A 134 -17.92 -15.98 23.65
C VAL A 134 -16.58 -16.63 23.91
N LYS A 135 -16.23 -17.66 23.13
CA LYS A 135 -14.91 -18.27 23.17
C LYS A 135 -14.03 -17.57 22.15
N VAL A 136 -12.87 -17.10 22.59
CA VAL A 136 -11.91 -16.37 21.76
C VAL A 136 -10.56 -17.05 21.72
N LEU A 137 -9.85 -16.88 20.61
CA LEU A 137 -8.48 -17.34 20.42
C LEU A 137 -7.67 -16.24 19.72
N ALA A 138 -6.54 -15.87 20.33
CA ALA A 138 -5.56 -14.97 19.75
C ALA A 138 -4.25 -15.72 19.49
N SER A 139 -3.63 -15.42 18.35
CA SER A 139 -2.26 -15.79 18.05
C SER A 139 -1.46 -14.52 17.79
N VAL A 140 -0.45 -14.31 18.62
CA VAL A 140 0.42 -13.13 18.57
C VAL A 140 1.87 -13.56 18.42
N THR A 141 2.56 -12.92 17.51
CA THR A 141 4.02 -12.99 17.38
C THR A 141 4.60 -11.63 17.78
N SER A 142 5.54 -11.63 18.72
CA SER A 142 6.21 -10.43 19.23
C SER A 142 7.69 -10.72 19.44
N TYR A 143 8.51 -9.67 19.43
CA TYR A 143 9.83 -9.77 20.04
C TYR A 143 9.66 -9.73 21.55
N GLY A 144 10.09 -10.77 22.27
CA GLY A 144 9.82 -10.91 23.70
C GLY A 144 8.38 -11.35 23.98
N THR A 145 7.90 -11.05 25.19
CA THR A 145 6.54 -11.41 25.61
C THR A 145 5.56 -10.31 25.19
N ALA A 146 4.33 -10.70 24.86
CA ALA A 146 3.24 -9.78 24.65
C ALA A 146 2.06 -10.10 25.57
N THR A 147 1.56 -9.06 26.24
CA THR A 147 0.29 -9.10 26.97
C THR A 147 -0.85 -8.89 25.97
N ILE A 148 -1.82 -9.80 25.96
CA ILE A 148 -2.98 -9.72 25.08
C ILE A 148 -4.19 -9.32 25.92
N THR A 149 -4.79 -8.18 25.59
CA THR A 149 -6.02 -7.70 26.22
C THR A 149 -7.19 -7.83 25.25
N ALA A 150 -8.13 -8.71 25.55
CA ALA A 150 -9.40 -8.81 24.85
C ALA A 150 -10.39 -7.79 25.40
N LYS A 151 -10.95 -6.96 24.52
CA LYS A 151 -11.96 -5.94 24.83
C LYS A 151 -13.20 -6.19 23.98
N ALA A 152 -14.37 -5.92 24.54
CA ALA A 152 -15.62 -6.06 23.80
C ALA A 152 -16.54 -4.86 24.08
N LYS A 153 -17.18 -4.36 23.02
CA LYS A 153 -18.18 -3.27 23.07
C LYS A 153 -19.37 -3.63 22.19
N VAL A 154 -20.55 -3.12 22.54
CA VAL A 154 -21.74 -3.25 21.69
C VAL A 154 -21.50 -2.46 20.40
N LYS A 155 -21.87 -3.01 19.24
CA LYS A 155 -21.70 -2.35 17.94
C LYS A 155 -22.36 -0.97 17.94
N GLY A 156 -21.67 0.03 17.41
CA GLY A 156 -22.13 1.42 17.42
C GLY A 156 -21.85 2.20 18.72
N THR A 157 -21.33 1.56 19.77
CA THR A 157 -20.94 2.22 21.02
C THR A 157 -19.43 2.41 21.13
N SER A 158 -18.99 3.37 21.95
CA SER A 158 -17.58 3.62 22.25
C SER A 158 -17.09 2.97 23.54
N THR A 159 -18.00 2.47 24.38
CA THR A 159 -17.68 1.97 25.73
C THR A 159 -17.49 0.46 25.75
N TYR A 160 -16.37 0.00 26.32
CA TYR A 160 -16.13 -1.44 26.49
C TYR A 160 -16.92 -2.00 27.67
N VAL A 161 -17.73 -3.01 27.40
CA VAL A 161 -18.47 -3.78 28.42
C VAL A 161 -17.61 -4.91 29.01
N LYS A 162 -16.53 -5.29 28.32
CA LYS A 162 -15.56 -6.29 28.78
C LYS A 162 -14.14 -5.82 28.47
N THR A 163 -13.23 -6.02 29.41
CA THR A 163 -11.78 -5.91 29.21
C THR A 163 -11.14 -6.99 30.08
N THR A 164 -10.33 -7.86 29.48
CA THR A 164 -9.63 -8.93 30.20
C THR A 164 -8.33 -9.31 29.50
N THR A 165 -7.32 -9.68 30.27
CA THR A 165 -6.12 -10.31 29.71
C THR A 165 -6.42 -11.75 29.33
N ILE A 166 -5.90 -12.21 28.19
CA ILE A 166 -6.02 -13.59 27.73
C ILE A 166 -4.63 -14.17 27.40
N PRO A 167 -4.42 -15.49 27.57
CA PRO A 167 -3.20 -16.17 27.16
C PRO A 167 -3.04 -16.20 25.62
N ASN A 168 -1.79 -16.19 25.15
CA ASN A 168 -1.47 -16.39 23.74
C ASN A 168 -1.70 -17.86 23.34
N ASN A 169 -2.23 -18.10 22.14
CA ASN A 169 -2.48 -19.42 21.57
C ASN A 169 -3.30 -20.38 22.45
N THR A 170 -4.18 -19.83 23.30
CA THR A 170 -5.05 -20.62 24.19
C THR A 170 -6.47 -20.08 24.13
N GLU A 171 -7.44 -20.96 23.96
CA GLU A 171 -8.84 -20.56 23.93
C GLU A 171 -9.28 -20.03 25.30
N THR A 172 -10.02 -18.92 25.32
CA THR A 172 -10.55 -18.32 26.54
C THR A 172 -12.05 -18.09 26.43
N ILE A 173 -12.82 -18.50 27.44
CA ILE A 173 -14.28 -18.29 27.50
C ILE A 173 -14.56 -16.99 28.25
N LEU A 174 -15.26 -16.08 27.58
CA LEU A 174 -15.66 -14.79 28.12
C LEU A 174 -17.17 -14.79 28.38
N SER A 175 -17.60 -14.35 29.56
CA SER A 175 -19.01 -14.25 29.95
C SER A 175 -19.53 -12.81 29.91
N GLY A 176 -20.86 -12.67 29.86
CA GLY A 176 -21.56 -11.40 30.04
C GLY A 176 -22.01 -10.75 28.73
N PHE A 177 -22.35 -11.55 27.71
CA PHE A 177 -22.79 -11.06 26.41
C PHE A 177 -24.26 -11.38 26.20
N ASP A 178 -25.03 -10.37 25.80
CA ASP A 178 -26.42 -10.54 25.40
C ASP A 178 -26.48 -11.24 24.02
N SER A 179 -27.34 -12.23 23.85
CA SER A 179 -27.53 -12.90 22.56
C SER A 179 -28.30 -12.04 21.55
N SER A 180 -28.98 -11.00 22.01
CA SER A 180 -29.71 -10.03 21.18
C SER A 180 -28.86 -8.87 20.66
N SER A 181 -27.59 -8.75 21.08
CA SER A 181 -26.70 -7.65 20.69
C SER A 181 -25.49 -8.14 19.90
N THR A 182 -25.11 -7.38 18.88
CA THR A 182 -23.87 -7.56 18.14
C THR A 182 -22.72 -6.87 18.88
N TYR A 183 -21.59 -7.56 19.00
CA TYR A 183 -20.40 -7.07 19.69
C TYR A 183 -19.21 -6.96 18.74
N ILE A 184 -18.41 -5.91 18.93
CA ILE A 184 -17.08 -5.79 18.35
C ILE A 184 -16.06 -6.23 19.40
N PHE A 185 -15.32 -7.30 19.07
CA PHE A 185 -14.24 -7.84 19.90
C PHE A 185 -12.90 -7.37 19.37
N GLU A 186 -12.12 -6.70 20.22
CA GLU A 186 -10.79 -6.19 19.91
C GLU A 186 -9.74 -6.93 20.74
N ALA A 187 -8.74 -7.50 20.08
CA ALA A 187 -7.52 -7.93 20.75
C ALA A 187 -6.48 -6.81 20.64
N VAL A 188 -5.96 -6.37 21.78
CA VAL A 188 -4.85 -5.44 21.89
C VAL A 188 -3.64 -6.21 22.39
N ALA A 189 -2.65 -6.42 21.53
CA ALA A 189 -1.37 -6.98 21.92
C ALA A 189 -0.40 -5.85 22.26
N THR A 190 0.20 -5.90 23.45
CA THR A 190 1.22 -4.97 23.90
C THR A 190 2.46 -5.75 24.28
N ASP A 191 3.58 -5.48 23.63
CA ASP A 191 4.85 -6.13 23.97
C ASP A 191 5.54 -5.47 25.16
N ASP A 192 6.61 -6.10 25.64
CA ASP A 192 7.45 -5.61 26.74
C ASP A 192 8.11 -4.24 26.45
N TYR A 193 8.05 -3.77 25.20
CA TYR A 193 8.69 -2.56 24.70
C TYR A 193 7.69 -1.44 24.40
N GLY A 194 6.42 -1.63 24.77
CA GLY A 194 5.35 -0.65 24.58
C GLY A 194 4.79 -0.58 23.16
N GLY A 195 5.25 -1.44 22.24
CA GLY A 195 4.63 -1.61 20.93
C GLY A 195 3.24 -2.17 21.07
N THR A 196 2.31 -1.64 20.29
CA THR A 196 0.92 -2.10 20.31
C THR A 196 0.42 -2.45 18.93
N MET A 197 -0.47 -3.44 18.90
CA MET A 197 -1.23 -3.83 17.72
C MET A 197 -2.65 -4.14 18.13
N THR A 198 -3.62 -3.72 17.32
CA THR A 198 -5.03 -3.97 17.57
C THR A 198 -5.65 -4.65 16.35
N ARG A 199 -6.45 -5.68 16.60
CA ARG A 199 -7.24 -6.36 15.57
C ARG A 199 -8.63 -6.62 16.11
N SER A 200 -9.65 -6.53 15.24
CA SER A 200 -11.04 -6.72 15.63
C SER A 200 -11.77 -7.75 14.77
N PHE A 201 -12.82 -8.34 15.34
CA PHE A 201 -13.86 -9.06 14.62
C PHE A 201 -15.23 -8.77 15.25
N GLU A 202 -16.28 -9.15 14.54
CA GLU A 202 -17.67 -8.98 14.97
C GLU A 202 -18.30 -10.32 15.35
N ILE A 203 -19.08 -10.32 16.43
CA ILE A 203 -19.98 -11.43 16.81
C ILE A 203 -21.41 -10.91 16.73
N GLY A 204 -22.17 -11.48 15.80
CA GLY A 204 -23.57 -11.13 15.59
C GLY A 204 -24.51 -11.62 16.69
N THR A 205 -25.78 -11.31 16.52
CA THR A 205 -26.87 -11.78 17.38
C THR A 205 -27.18 -13.26 17.15
N GLN A 206 -27.97 -13.86 18.03
CA GLN A 206 -28.49 -15.20 17.84
C GLN A 206 -29.34 -15.30 16.56
N PRO A 207 -29.28 -16.42 15.84
CA PRO A 207 -30.09 -16.62 14.67
C PRO A 207 -31.55 -16.80 15.06
N VAL A 208 -32.42 -15.99 14.48
CA VAL A 208 -33.89 -16.12 14.59
C VAL A 208 -34.49 -15.97 13.19
N PRO A 209 -35.58 -16.70 12.85
CA PRO A 209 -36.14 -16.63 11.51
C PRO A 209 -36.57 -15.22 11.12
N ILE A 210 -37.34 -14.56 11.98
CA ILE A 210 -37.82 -13.19 11.84
C ILE A 210 -37.82 -12.55 13.22
N ASP A 211 -37.32 -11.33 13.32
CA ASP A 211 -37.38 -10.52 14.53
C ASP A 211 -37.86 -9.11 14.21
N PHE A 212 -38.72 -8.56 15.06
CA PHE A 212 -39.18 -7.19 14.96
C PHE A 212 -38.49 -6.38 16.05
N LEU A 213 -37.83 -5.30 15.62
CA LEU A 213 -37.19 -4.39 16.55
C LEU A 213 -38.23 -3.82 17.52
N ALA A 214 -37.87 -3.72 18.80
CA ALA A 214 -38.72 -3.08 19.81
C ALA A 214 -39.18 -1.70 19.34
N GLY A 215 -40.48 -1.40 19.47
CA GLY A 215 -41.09 -0.18 18.93
C GLY A 215 -41.57 -0.29 17.48
N GLY A 216 -41.33 -1.42 16.80
CA GLY A 216 -41.92 -1.76 15.50
C GLY A 216 -41.34 -1.01 14.31
N LYS A 217 -40.22 -0.31 14.48
CA LYS A 217 -39.57 0.48 13.42
C LYS A 217 -38.45 -0.25 12.67
N GLY A 218 -38.30 -1.56 12.85
CA GLY A 218 -37.26 -2.34 12.16
C GLY A 218 -37.61 -3.81 12.16
N VAL A 219 -37.05 -4.54 11.21
CA VAL A 219 -37.24 -5.99 11.09
C VAL A 219 -35.95 -6.64 10.59
N ALA A 220 -35.66 -7.83 11.10
CA ALA A 220 -34.54 -8.61 10.63
C ALA A 220 -34.92 -10.07 10.34
N ILE A 221 -34.20 -10.68 9.40
CA ILE A 221 -34.37 -12.07 8.96
C ILE A 221 -33.05 -12.81 9.18
N GLY A 222 -33.11 -13.95 9.87
CA GLY A 222 -31.93 -14.77 10.19
C GLY A 222 -31.06 -14.25 11.34
N LYS A 223 -31.46 -13.15 11.99
CA LYS A 223 -30.78 -12.48 13.11
C LYS A 223 -31.79 -11.64 13.91
N VAL A 224 -31.42 -11.21 15.11
CA VAL A 224 -32.18 -10.22 15.90
C VAL A 224 -32.01 -8.83 15.27
N ALA A 225 -33.07 -8.02 15.25
CA ALA A 225 -33.08 -6.67 14.72
C ALA A 225 -32.43 -5.68 15.71
N GLU A 226 -31.54 -4.81 15.21
CA GLU A 226 -30.71 -3.95 16.06
C GLU A 226 -30.77 -2.46 15.72
N THR A 227 -31.29 -2.11 14.54
CA THR A 227 -31.26 -0.75 14.01
C THR A 227 -32.65 -0.33 13.54
N GLU A 228 -33.11 0.84 14.00
CA GLU A 228 -34.37 1.41 13.52
C GLU A 228 -34.31 1.74 12.03
N GLU A 229 -35.47 1.76 11.40
CA GLU A 229 -35.73 2.15 10.01
C GLU A 229 -35.04 1.24 8.96
N LEU A 230 -34.67 0.01 9.34
CA LEU A 230 -34.03 -0.95 8.44
C LEU A 230 -34.77 -2.29 8.35
N PHE A 231 -34.70 -2.87 7.14
CA PHE A 231 -34.84 -4.30 6.89
C PHE A 231 -33.44 -4.91 6.80
N ASP A 232 -33.04 -5.73 7.77
CA ASP A 232 -31.70 -6.34 7.84
C ASP A 232 -31.78 -7.87 7.64
N CYS A 233 -31.05 -8.42 6.68
CA CYS A 233 -31.16 -9.83 6.32
C CYS A 233 -29.79 -10.52 6.36
N ALA A 234 -29.63 -11.44 7.32
CA ALA A 234 -28.43 -12.26 7.44
C ALA A 234 -28.41 -13.45 6.46
N TRP A 235 -29.56 -13.79 5.87
CA TRP A 235 -29.67 -14.87 4.89
C TRP A 235 -29.50 -14.36 3.45
N PRO A 236 -29.09 -15.23 2.51
CA PRO A 236 -29.10 -14.88 1.10
C PRO A 236 -30.49 -14.45 0.62
N ILE A 237 -30.58 -13.29 -0.04
CA ILE A 237 -31.82 -12.79 -0.62
C ILE A 237 -31.92 -13.26 -2.07
N LYS A 238 -33.00 -13.95 -2.41
CA LYS A 238 -33.43 -14.17 -3.79
C LYS A 238 -34.74 -13.42 -4.02
N ALA A 239 -34.67 -12.28 -4.71
CA ALA A 239 -35.83 -11.48 -5.06
C ALA A 239 -36.02 -11.48 -6.58
N SER A 240 -37.22 -11.80 -7.05
CA SER A 240 -37.56 -11.80 -8.48
C SER A 240 -37.93 -10.42 -9.02
N SER A 241 -38.40 -9.53 -8.14
CA SER A 241 -38.74 -8.14 -8.47
C SER A 241 -38.64 -7.32 -7.19
N ILE A 242 -37.70 -6.37 -7.15
CA ILE A 242 -37.62 -5.37 -6.09
C ILE A 242 -38.03 -4.04 -6.74
N ASP A 243 -39.10 -3.44 -6.22
CA ASP A 243 -39.51 -2.08 -6.56
C ASP A 243 -38.94 -1.15 -5.50
N LEU A 244 -38.23 -0.10 -5.92
CA LEU A 244 -37.58 0.84 -5.03
C LEU A 244 -38.12 2.23 -5.36
N ASP A 245 -38.68 2.91 -4.36
CA ASP A 245 -39.19 4.27 -4.52
C ASP A 245 -38.08 5.26 -4.92
N GLU A 246 -36.84 4.99 -4.50
CA GLU A 246 -35.66 5.76 -4.86
C GLU A 246 -34.58 4.85 -5.50
N PRO A 247 -33.81 5.36 -6.48
CA PRO A 247 -32.69 4.61 -7.06
C PRO A 247 -31.65 4.22 -6.00
N ILE A 248 -31.05 3.04 -6.14
CA ILE A 248 -29.95 2.63 -5.27
C ILE A 248 -28.78 3.62 -5.45
N PRO A 249 -28.30 4.29 -4.38
CA PRO A 249 -27.18 5.19 -4.49
C PRO A 249 -25.92 4.41 -4.93
N VAL A 250 -25.00 5.10 -5.59
CA VAL A 250 -23.80 4.47 -6.21
C VAL A 250 -23.00 3.65 -5.19
N GLU A 251 -22.91 4.16 -3.96
CA GLU A 251 -22.24 3.51 -2.81
C GLU A 251 -22.88 2.19 -2.39
N SER A 252 -24.16 1.99 -2.69
CA SER A 252 -24.92 0.77 -2.37
C SER A 252 -25.23 -0.09 -3.60
N GLY A 253 -25.00 0.42 -4.82
CA GLY A 253 -25.37 -0.24 -6.09
C GLY A 253 -24.40 -1.31 -6.60
N GLY A 254 -23.49 -1.80 -5.76
CA GLY A 254 -22.53 -2.85 -6.16
C GLY A 254 -21.50 -2.42 -7.21
N THR A 255 -21.30 -1.10 -7.43
CA THR A 255 -20.37 -0.57 -8.44
C THR A 255 -18.92 -0.45 -7.93
N ASN A 256 -18.67 -0.76 -6.65
CA ASN A 256 -17.40 -0.49 -5.95
C ASN A 256 -16.95 0.98 -6.01
N LYS A 257 -17.89 1.92 -6.13
CA LYS A 257 -17.63 3.36 -6.14
C LYS A 257 -18.52 4.05 -5.11
N SER A 258 -17.97 5.01 -4.38
CA SER A 258 -18.74 5.90 -3.49
C SER A 258 -19.25 7.14 -4.21
N SER A 259 -18.67 7.50 -5.35
CA SER A 259 -19.08 8.65 -6.16
C SER A 259 -18.55 8.55 -7.60
N TRP A 260 -19.10 9.40 -8.47
CA TRP A 260 -18.65 9.60 -9.85
C TRP A 260 -18.17 11.04 -10.05
N THR A 261 -17.15 11.23 -10.87
CA THR A 261 -16.77 12.55 -11.37
C THR A 261 -17.74 12.96 -12.47
N THR A 262 -18.26 14.19 -12.41
CA THR A 262 -19.18 14.72 -13.42
C THR A 262 -18.50 14.82 -14.80
N TYR A 263 -19.31 14.69 -15.85
CA TYR A 263 -18.90 14.86 -17.25
C TYR A 263 -17.79 13.89 -17.73
N ARG A 264 -17.76 12.68 -17.15
CA ARG A 264 -16.86 11.59 -17.57
C ARG A 264 -17.65 10.43 -18.18
N LEU A 265 -17.01 9.65 -19.04
CA LEU A 265 -17.59 8.41 -19.58
C LEU A 265 -17.28 7.24 -18.64
N ILE A 266 -18.27 6.41 -18.34
CA ILE A 266 -18.11 5.20 -17.50
C ILE A 266 -17.78 4.00 -18.39
N TYR A 267 -16.83 3.15 -17.97
CA TYR A 267 -16.51 1.89 -18.64
C TYR A 267 -16.11 0.79 -17.63
N PRO A 268 -16.34 -0.49 -17.93
CA PRO A 268 -15.87 -1.59 -17.09
C PRO A 268 -14.34 -1.71 -17.18
N SER A 269 -13.66 -1.66 -16.05
CA SER A 269 -12.20 -1.87 -15.97
C SER A 269 -11.81 -3.32 -15.65
N SER A 270 -12.76 -4.12 -15.16
CA SER A 270 -12.60 -5.55 -14.90
C SER A 270 -13.97 -6.25 -14.98
N THR A 271 -14.01 -7.56 -14.71
CA THR A 271 -15.25 -8.35 -14.64
C THR A 271 -16.21 -7.91 -13.52
N THR A 272 -15.74 -7.15 -12.53
CA THR A 272 -16.50 -6.77 -11.33
C THR A 272 -16.36 -5.30 -10.95
N ALA A 273 -15.78 -4.46 -11.82
CA ALA A 273 -15.54 -3.05 -11.51
C ALA A 273 -15.78 -2.12 -12.70
N PHE A 274 -16.38 -0.97 -12.41
CA PHE A 274 -16.49 0.16 -13.32
C PHE A 274 -15.49 1.26 -12.96
N THR A 275 -15.02 2.01 -13.95
CA THR A 275 -14.19 3.21 -13.79
C THR A 275 -14.60 4.31 -14.77
N GLN A 276 -13.92 5.46 -14.73
CA GLN A 276 -14.23 6.61 -15.58
C GLN A 276 -13.06 7.02 -16.47
N LEU A 277 -13.38 7.36 -17.72
CA LEU A 277 -12.45 7.98 -18.65
C LEU A 277 -12.53 9.50 -18.48
N ALA A 278 -11.37 10.13 -18.28
CA ALA A 278 -11.24 11.58 -18.20
C ALA A 278 -11.85 12.27 -19.45
N HIS A 279 -12.42 13.47 -19.40
CA HIS A 279 -12.69 14.27 -20.60
C HIS A 279 -11.39 14.48 -21.41
N PRO A 280 -11.46 14.66 -22.73
CA PRO A 280 -10.27 14.90 -23.52
C PRO A 280 -9.58 16.21 -23.08
N SER A 281 -8.25 16.24 -23.18
CA SER A 281 -7.45 17.45 -23.00
C SER A 281 -7.56 18.42 -24.18
N THR A 282 -7.95 17.92 -25.36
CA THR A 282 -8.09 18.70 -26.60
C THR A 282 -9.54 18.70 -27.07
N ALA A 283 -10.10 19.88 -27.32
CA ALA A 283 -11.45 20.01 -27.88
C ALA A 283 -11.57 19.29 -29.24
N GLY A 284 -12.69 18.63 -29.48
CA GLY A 284 -12.93 17.87 -30.71
C GLY A 284 -12.20 16.53 -30.80
N SER A 285 -11.59 16.05 -29.71
CA SER A 285 -10.98 14.71 -29.67
C SER A 285 -12.00 13.60 -29.94
N PHE A 286 -11.51 12.51 -30.51
CA PHE A 286 -12.31 11.35 -30.88
C PHE A 286 -12.17 10.24 -29.82
N LEU A 287 -13.29 9.65 -29.40
CA LEU A 287 -13.29 8.48 -28.53
C LEU A 287 -12.85 7.26 -29.33
N ARG A 288 -11.86 6.52 -28.85
CA ARG A 288 -11.34 5.31 -29.50
C ARG A 288 -11.06 4.22 -28.46
N GLN A 289 -10.96 2.99 -28.95
CA GLN A 289 -10.53 1.84 -28.15
C GLN A 289 -9.74 0.89 -29.06
N GLY A 290 -8.75 0.21 -28.50
CA GLY A 290 -8.08 -0.90 -29.18
C GLY A 290 -8.95 -2.17 -29.19
N THR A 291 -8.42 -3.26 -29.75
CA THR A 291 -9.00 -4.61 -29.60
C THR A 291 -8.89 -5.15 -28.17
N SER A 292 -8.11 -4.49 -27.33
CA SER A 292 -7.98 -4.73 -25.90
C SER A 292 -7.72 -3.41 -25.17
N GLY A 293 -7.94 -3.41 -23.85
CA GLY A 293 -7.66 -2.26 -22.98
C GLY A 293 -8.80 -1.24 -22.88
N ALA A 294 -8.54 -0.20 -22.09
CA ALA A 294 -9.49 0.88 -21.80
C ALA A 294 -9.78 1.76 -23.04
N PRO A 295 -10.97 2.38 -23.13
CA PRO A 295 -11.20 3.46 -24.09
C PRO A 295 -10.31 4.66 -23.77
N TYR A 296 -9.95 5.43 -24.81
CA TYR A 296 -9.08 6.60 -24.71
C TYR A 296 -9.44 7.67 -25.74
N TRP A 297 -8.99 8.90 -25.49
CA TRP A 297 -9.18 10.01 -26.42
C TRP A 297 -7.99 10.16 -27.36
N THR A 298 -8.24 10.44 -28.64
CA THR A 298 -7.21 10.80 -29.62
C THR A 298 -7.45 12.23 -30.10
N SER A 299 -6.40 13.04 -30.14
CA SER A 299 -6.50 14.43 -30.56
C SER A 299 -6.77 14.54 -32.07
N PRO A 300 -7.42 15.63 -32.54
CA PRO A 300 -7.58 15.85 -33.98
C PRO A 300 -6.28 15.89 -34.76
N ASP A 301 -5.19 16.37 -34.17
CA ASP A 301 -3.88 16.45 -34.82
C ASP A 301 -3.24 15.08 -34.99
N ASP A 302 -3.39 14.17 -34.03
CA ASP A 302 -2.90 12.79 -34.16
C ASP A 302 -3.64 12.05 -35.28
N VAL A 303 -4.98 12.20 -35.34
CA VAL A 303 -5.78 11.61 -36.42
C VAL A 303 -5.37 12.20 -37.77
N ARG A 304 -5.19 13.51 -37.85
CA ARG A 304 -4.70 14.19 -39.06
C ARG A 304 -3.31 13.71 -39.46
N GLY A 305 -2.42 13.46 -38.52
CA GLY A 305 -1.08 12.93 -38.76
C GLY A 305 -1.13 11.56 -39.44
N VAL A 306 -2.01 10.67 -38.98
CA VAL A 306 -2.24 9.35 -39.58
C VAL A 306 -2.84 9.46 -40.98
N ILE A 307 -3.85 10.32 -41.19
CA ILE A 307 -4.44 10.51 -42.53
C ILE A 307 -3.40 11.11 -43.50
N ARG A 308 -2.59 12.06 -43.03
CA ARG A 308 -1.53 12.69 -43.84
C ARG A 308 -0.35 11.75 -44.12
N SER A 309 -0.06 10.77 -43.27
CA SER A 309 1.01 9.80 -43.54
C SER A 309 0.63 8.87 -44.70
N VAL A 310 -0.62 8.41 -44.75
CA VAL A 310 -1.18 7.68 -45.91
C VAL A 310 -1.04 8.52 -47.19
N LEU A 311 -1.29 9.83 -47.11
CA LEU A 311 -1.14 10.73 -48.25
C LEU A 311 0.32 11.01 -48.65
N ARG A 312 1.27 10.95 -47.70
CA ARG A 312 2.71 11.18 -47.96
C ARG A 312 3.40 9.98 -48.60
N TYR A 313 3.00 8.75 -48.28
CA TYR A 313 3.45 7.56 -49.01
C TYR A 313 3.09 7.63 -50.51
N ALA A 314 1.99 8.29 -50.87
CA ALA A 314 1.63 8.53 -52.28
C ALA A 314 2.41 9.67 -52.96
N ARG A 315 3.07 10.57 -52.21
CA ARG A 315 3.75 11.77 -52.76
C ARG A 315 5.27 11.66 -52.90
N THR A 316 5.92 10.67 -52.29
CA THR A 316 7.40 10.63 -52.21
C THR A 316 8.07 9.43 -52.88
N SER A 317 7.32 8.48 -53.45
CA SER A 317 7.89 7.58 -54.45
C SER A 317 7.72 8.19 -55.83
N ASN A 318 8.81 8.64 -56.46
CA ASN A 318 8.90 8.64 -57.92
C ASN A 318 8.62 7.21 -58.40
N GLN A 319 7.36 6.89 -58.67
CA GLN A 319 6.99 5.63 -59.30
C GLN A 319 7.44 5.72 -60.75
N SER A 320 8.64 5.23 -61.04
CA SER A 320 9.08 4.91 -62.39
C SER A 320 8.14 3.84 -62.95
N MET A 321 7.12 4.25 -63.71
CA MET A 321 6.30 3.31 -64.46
C MET A 321 7.02 2.91 -65.74
N THR A 322 7.94 1.94 -65.66
CA THR A 322 8.46 1.27 -66.86
C THR A 322 7.39 0.32 -67.38
N SER A 323 6.70 0.68 -68.46
CA SER A 323 6.04 -0.31 -69.31
C SER A 323 6.74 -0.32 -70.66
N SER A 324 7.19 -1.51 -71.07
CA SER A 324 7.69 -1.76 -72.42
C SER A 324 6.55 -1.90 -73.44
N SER A 325 5.34 -1.43 -73.11
CA SER A 325 4.16 -1.40 -73.99
C SER A 325 3.10 -0.43 -73.41
N ALA A 326 3.16 0.83 -73.83
CA ALA A 326 2.14 1.89 -73.68
C ALA A 326 1.39 2.02 -72.33
N THR A 327 1.97 2.69 -71.34
CA THR A 327 1.22 3.22 -70.18
C THR A 327 0.53 4.53 -70.58
N LYS A 328 -0.77 4.47 -70.88
CA LYS A 328 -1.59 5.67 -71.07
C LYS A 328 -1.92 6.28 -69.71
N ILE A 329 -1.61 7.56 -69.53
CA ILE A 329 -2.14 8.37 -68.43
C ILE A 329 -3.57 8.77 -68.81
N SER A 330 -4.58 8.10 -68.25
CA SER A 330 -6.00 8.45 -68.47
C SER A 330 -6.38 9.67 -67.62
N LEU A 331 -6.36 10.86 -68.21
CA LEU A 331 -6.87 12.09 -67.60
C LEU A 331 -8.42 12.04 -67.59
N THR A 332 -9.01 11.62 -66.48
CA THR A 332 -10.44 11.23 -66.43
C THR A 332 -11.39 12.33 -65.95
N SER A 333 -10.91 13.53 -65.67
CA SER A 333 -11.78 14.61 -65.20
C SER A 333 -11.24 15.97 -65.62
N ARG A 334 -11.72 16.43 -66.79
CA ARG A 334 -11.66 17.81 -67.28
C ARG A 334 -10.25 18.35 -67.55
N THR A 335 -9.78 18.14 -68.78
CA THR A 335 -8.65 18.91 -69.33
C THR A 335 -9.21 20.15 -70.02
N GLU A 336 -8.99 21.33 -69.43
CA GLU A 336 -9.27 22.60 -70.10
C GLU A 336 -8.09 22.94 -71.03
N ILE A 337 -8.40 23.21 -72.29
CA ILE A 337 -7.42 23.59 -73.31
C ILE A 337 -7.82 24.98 -73.78
N ASP A 338 -6.97 25.97 -73.54
CA ASP A 338 -7.25 27.36 -73.92
C ASP A 338 -7.44 27.55 -75.44
N ASP A 339 -6.80 26.70 -76.26
CA ASP A 339 -7.07 26.62 -77.71
C ASP A 339 -7.02 25.18 -78.22
N SER A 340 -8.20 24.58 -78.39
CA SER A 340 -8.39 23.24 -78.98
C SER A 340 -7.86 23.09 -80.42
N GLY A 341 -7.52 24.20 -81.10
CA GLY A 341 -6.89 24.20 -82.42
C GLY A 341 -5.38 23.95 -82.42
N ILE A 342 -4.71 24.01 -81.26
CA ILE A 342 -3.25 23.81 -81.13
C ILE A 342 -2.93 22.50 -80.39
N LEU A 343 -3.67 22.18 -79.33
CA LEU A 343 -3.50 20.96 -78.55
C LEU A 343 -4.81 20.16 -78.55
N ALA A 344 -4.72 18.86 -78.83
CA ALA A 344 -5.83 17.93 -78.73
C ALA A 344 -5.48 16.79 -77.77
N VAL A 345 -6.39 16.46 -76.86
CA VAL A 345 -6.25 15.36 -75.91
C VAL A 345 -7.20 14.25 -76.32
N SER A 346 -6.68 13.03 -76.42
CA SER A 346 -7.45 11.83 -76.77
C SER A 346 -7.18 10.71 -75.77
N SER A 347 -7.96 9.64 -75.85
CA SER A 347 -7.70 8.37 -75.14
C SER A 347 -6.37 7.71 -75.51
N ASN A 348 -5.62 8.26 -76.47
CA ASN A 348 -4.29 7.79 -76.89
C ASN A 348 -3.14 8.72 -76.45
N GLY A 349 -3.42 9.86 -75.81
CA GLY A 349 -2.42 10.83 -75.36
C GLY A 349 -2.69 12.27 -75.81
N ILE A 350 -1.72 13.16 -75.55
CA ILE A 350 -1.74 14.59 -75.94
C ILE A 350 -1.05 14.75 -77.30
N LYS A 351 -1.70 15.40 -78.26
CA LYS A 351 -1.16 15.69 -79.59
C LYS A 351 -1.11 17.20 -79.84
N VAL A 352 0.00 17.68 -80.41
CA VAL A 352 0.10 19.03 -80.97
C VAL A 352 -0.44 18.99 -82.41
N SER A 353 -1.50 19.74 -82.68
CA SER A 353 -2.26 19.69 -83.93
C SER A 353 -1.73 20.63 -85.01
N LYS A 354 -0.75 21.49 -84.69
CA LYS A 354 -0.08 22.42 -85.63
C LYS A 354 1.44 22.39 -85.44
N THR A 355 2.18 22.54 -86.54
CA THR A 355 3.65 22.55 -86.50
C THR A 355 4.16 23.87 -85.89
N GLY A 356 5.04 23.78 -84.89
CA GLY A 356 5.64 24.93 -84.22
C GLY A 356 6.46 24.52 -82.99
N TYR A 357 7.17 25.47 -82.38
CA TYR A 357 7.84 25.27 -81.10
C TYR A 357 6.92 25.73 -79.97
N TYR A 358 6.62 24.84 -79.03
CA TYR A 358 5.73 25.11 -77.90
C TYR A 358 6.42 24.71 -76.60
N ASN A 359 6.23 25.50 -75.55
CA ASN A 359 6.65 25.15 -74.21
C ASN A 359 5.41 24.69 -73.43
N ILE A 360 5.37 23.41 -73.06
CA ILE A 360 4.21 22.82 -72.38
C ILE A 360 4.52 22.74 -70.89
N SER A 361 3.76 23.48 -70.08
CA SER A 361 3.80 23.39 -68.62
C SER A 361 2.49 22.78 -68.12
N ALA A 362 2.56 21.70 -67.34
CA ALA A 362 1.39 21.09 -66.73
C ALA A 362 1.40 21.35 -65.22
N GLN A 363 0.28 21.86 -64.69
CA GLN A 363 0.07 22.02 -63.26
C GLN A 363 -1.13 21.17 -62.85
N ILE A 364 -0.93 20.27 -61.89
CA ILE A 364 -2.03 19.49 -61.31
C ILE A 364 -2.58 20.29 -60.13
N ILE A 365 -3.81 20.80 -60.27
CA ILE A 365 -4.52 21.52 -59.22
C ILE A 365 -5.55 20.55 -58.60
N PHE A 366 -5.42 20.29 -57.30
CA PHE A 366 -6.46 19.58 -56.55
C PHE A 366 -7.33 20.62 -55.85
N SER A 367 -8.63 20.65 -56.15
CA SER A 367 -9.60 21.45 -55.40
C SER A 367 -9.84 20.84 -54.02
N ALA A 368 -9.95 21.69 -53.00
CA ALA A 368 -10.21 21.30 -51.62
C ALA A 368 -11.60 20.67 -51.43
#